data_AF-A0A9E2IG36-F1
#
_entry.id   AF-A0A9E2IG36-F1
#
_cell.length_a   1.000
_cell.length_b   1.000
_cell.length_c   1.000
_cell.angle_alpha   90.00
_cell.angle_beta   90.00
_cell.angle_gamma   90.00
#
_symmetry.space_group_name_H-M   'P 1'
#
loop_
_entity.id
_entity.type
_entity.pdbx_description
1 polymer ?
#
loop_
_entity_poly.entity_id
_entity_poly.type
_entity_poly.pdbx_seq_one_letter_code
_entity_poly.pdbx_strand_id
1 'polypeptide(L)'
;MSIEHIETKIKIGETREENSRRNRFLNLNNNLFVVFTIILVAFASFGLGRLSVIKEKTPIVFPQKISASSQKAQLYTPPNIQETPSSFNEGLMQKGSVVASKNGAKYHFPWCSGAVRIKEENKIWFNGITEAKKAGYEPAQNCKGLK
;
A
#
# COMPACT_ATOMS: atom_id res chain seq x y z
N MET A 1 52.14 50.90 32.21
CA MET A 1 51.00 50.00 32.00
C MET A 1 51.35 49.15 30.78
N SER A 2 51.75 47.91 31.01
CA SER A 2 52.76 47.22 30.19
C SER A 2 52.18 46.50 28.96
N ILE A 3 53.01 46.43 27.92
CA ILE A 3 52.78 45.77 26.61
C ILE A 3 52.23 44.35 26.78
N GLU A 4 52.66 43.62 27.81
CA GLU A 4 52.18 42.27 28.15
C GLU A 4 50.65 42.18 28.32
N HIS A 5 50.01 43.24 28.80
CA HIS A 5 48.57 43.28 29.01
C HIS A 5 47.79 43.43 27.69
N ILE A 6 48.44 43.97 26.66
CA ILE A 6 47.88 44.12 25.31
C ILE A 6 48.00 42.79 24.57
N GLU A 7 49.15 42.13 24.65
CA GLU A 7 49.38 40.83 24.02
C GLU A 7 48.44 39.75 24.56
N THR A 8 48.21 39.71 25.88
CA THR A 8 47.25 38.79 26.49
C THR A 8 45.83 39.03 26.00
N LYS A 9 45.39 40.29 25.85
CA LYS A 9 44.06 40.61 25.33
C LYS A 9 43.88 40.22 23.87
N ILE A 10 44.91 40.41 23.03
CA ILE A 10 44.90 39.99 21.62
C ILE A 10 44.77 38.47 21.53
N LYS A 11 45.60 37.73 22.30
CA LYS A 11 45.61 36.27 22.30
C LYS A 11 44.30 35.66 22.79
N ILE A 12 43.65 36.28 23.79
CA ILE A 12 42.32 35.90 24.29
C ILE A 12 41.21 36.24 23.27
N GLY A 13 41.32 37.35 22.54
CA GLY A 13 40.38 37.71 21.48
C GLY A 13 40.37 36.72 20.33
N GLU A 14 41.57 36.34 19.86
CA GLU A 14 41.76 35.41 18.75
C GLU A 14 41.25 34.00 19.09
N THR A 15 41.51 33.51 20.31
CA THR A 15 40.97 32.22 20.79
C THR A 15 39.45 32.22 20.94
N ARG A 16 38.82 33.35 21.29
CA ARG A 16 37.34 33.44 21.39
C ARG A 16 36.66 33.40 20.03
N GLU A 17 37.23 34.05 19.01
CA GLU A 17 36.69 33.98 17.64
C GLU A 17 36.84 32.58 17.04
N GLU A 18 38.00 31.94 17.22
CA GLU A 18 38.25 30.60 16.69
C GLU A 18 37.34 29.55 17.34
N ASN A 19 37.10 29.65 18.65
CA ASN A 19 36.22 28.74 19.37
C ASN A 19 34.74 28.96 19.01
N SER A 20 34.33 30.21 18.76
CA SER A 20 32.98 30.55 18.28
C SER A 20 32.71 29.98 16.88
N ARG A 21 33.67 30.09 15.94
CA ARG A 21 33.56 29.51 14.59
C ARG A 21 33.49 27.99 14.63
N ARG A 22 34.32 27.33 15.43
CA ARG A 22 34.27 25.87 15.62
C ARG A 22 32.94 25.40 16.16
N ASN A 23 32.40 26.05 17.20
CA ASN A 23 31.11 25.67 17.77
C ASN A 23 29.95 25.85 16.78
N ARG A 24 29.99 26.88 15.94
CA ARG A 24 28.97 27.10 14.91
C ARG A 24 29.04 26.04 13.81
N PHE A 25 30.24 25.64 13.41
CA PHE A 25 30.46 24.57 12.42
C PHE A 25 30.09 23.17 12.97
N LEU A 26 30.49 22.85 14.20
CA LEU A 26 30.14 21.59 14.87
C LEU A 26 28.62 21.47 15.06
N ASN A 27 27.94 22.57 15.44
CA ASN A 27 26.48 22.58 15.55
C ASN A 27 25.78 22.44 14.19
N LEU A 28 26.36 22.93 13.10
CA LEU A 28 25.77 22.75 11.76
C LEU A 28 25.78 21.25 11.35
N ASN A 29 26.88 20.55 11.63
CA ASN A 29 26.98 19.11 11.38
C ASN A 29 26.10 18.29 12.34
N ASN A 30 26.03 18.68 13.62
CA ASN A 30 25.15 18.03 14.59
C ASN A 30 23.68 18.23 14.22
N ASN A 31 23.27 19.43 13.79
CA ASN A 31 21.91 19.69 13.31
C ASN A 31 21.60 18.88 12.06
N LEU A 32 22.54 18.80 11.10
CA LEU A 32 22.38 17.98 9.90
C LEU A 32 22.27 16.49 10.26
N PHE A 33 23.08 16.00 11.20
CA PHE A 33 23.02 14.64 11.70
C PHE A 33 21.67 14.34 12.37
N VAL A 34 21.19 15.23 13.24
CA VAL A 34 19.89 15.12 13.92
C VAL A 34 18.75 15.06 12.90
N VAL A 35 18.75 15.94 11.90
CA VAL A 35 17.74 15.92 10.82
C VAL A 35 17.78 14.58 10.07
N PHE A 36 18.98 14.09 9.73
CA PHE A 36 19.13 12.81 9.05
C PHE A 36 18.65 11.63 9.90
N THR A 37 18.90 11.67 11.22
CA THR A 37 18.43 10.63 12.15
C THR A 37 16.91 10.60 12.24
N ILE A 38 16.26 11.78 12.33
CA ILE A 38 14.81 11.89 12.35
C ILE A 38 14.20 11.32 11.06
N ILE A 39 14.79 11.63 9.90
CA ILE A 39 14.35 11.12 8.60
C ILE A 39 14.47 9.59 8.56
N LEU A 40 15.61 9.03 8.97
CA LEU A 40 15.85 7.58 9.01
C LEU A 40 14.84 6.86 9.90
N VAL A 41 14.59 7.39 11.10
CA VAL A 41 13.62 6.83 12.05
C VAL A 41 12.21 6.87 11.45
N ALA A 42 11.82 7.98 10.81
CA ALA A 42 10.52 8.09 10.16
C ALA A 42 10.32 7.05 9.04
N PHE A 43 11.31 6.86 8.16
CA PHE A 43 11.26 5.84 7.11
C PHE A 43 11.24 4.42 7.66
N ALA A 44 12.01 4.13 8.71
CA ALA A 44 12.02 2.83 9.36
C ALA A 44 10.64 2.50 9.97
N SER A 45 10.06 3.42 10.73
CA SER A 45 8.72 3.25 11.32
C SER A 45 7.62 3.13 10.26
N PHE A 46 7.69 3.91 9.18
CA PHE A 46 6.76 3.82 8.06
C PHE A 46 6.86 2.47 7.33
N GLY A 47 8.08 1.98 7.10
CA GLY A 47 8.34 0.67 6.49
C GLY A 47 7.77 -0.48 7.32
N LEU A 48 8.01 -0.46 8.64
CA LEU A 48 7.45 -1.43 9.59
C LEU A 48 5.91 -1.37 9.64
N GLY A 49 5.33 -0.16 9.65
CA GLY A 49 3.88 0.03 9.64
C GLY A 49 3.22 -0.49 8.36
N ARG A 50 3.86 -0.30 7.20
CA ARG A 50 3.38 -0.87 5.92
C ARG A 50 3.51 -2.39 5.90
N LEU A 51 4.56 -2.96 6.49
CA LEU A 51 4.76 -4.41 6.57
C LEU A 51 3.74 -5.09 7.51
N SER A 52 3.34 -4.39 8.59
CA SER A 52 2.34 -4.87 9.55
C SER A 52 0.92 -5.01 8.95
N VAL A 53 0.67 -4.45 7.77
CA VAL A 53 -0.62 -4.57 7.05
C VAL A 53 -0.71 -5.88 6.23
N ILE A 54 0.33 -6.72 6.22
CA ILE A 54 0.22 -8.10 5.71
C ILE A 54 -0.53 -8.94 6.75
N LYS A 55 -1.87 -8.82 6.72
CA LYS A 55 -2.78 -9.74 7.38
C LYS A 55 -2.92 -11.00 6.53
N GLU A 56 -2.50 -12.13 7.08
CA GLU A 56 -2.99 -13.44 6.66
C GLU A 56 -4.50 -13.50 6.92
N LYS A 57 -5.28 -13.16 5.89
CA LYS A 57 -6.71 -13.46 5.86
C LYS A 57 -6.87 -14.91 5.39
N THR A 58 -6.91 -15.85 6.32
CA THR A 58 -7.79 -17.01 6.16
C THR A 58 -9.11 -16.68 6.86
N PRO A 59 -10.18 -16.33 6.13
CA PRO A 59 -11.50 -16.28 6.74
C PRO A 59 -11.91 -17.71 7.09
N ILE A 60 -12.05 -18.00 8.37
CA ILE A 60 -12.87 -19.13 8.83
C ILE A 60 -14.30 -18.77 8.43
N VAL A 61 -14.77 -19.37 7.35
CA VAL A 61 -16.16 -19.27 6.91
C VAL A 61 -16.99 -20.09 7.88
N PHE A 62 -17.65 -19.43 8.84
CA PHE A 62 -18.85 -19.98 9.46
C PHE A 62 -20.05 -19.43 8.69
N PRO A 63 -20.72 -20.23 7.86
CA PRO A 63 -22.03 -19.86 7.38
C PRO A 63 -23.04 -20.27 8.45
N GLN A 64 -23.66 -19.30 9.11
CA GLN A 64 -25.12 -19.11 9.10
C GLN A 64 -25.58 -18.17 10.21
N LYS A 65 -26.39 -17.21 9.79
CA LYS A 65 -27.16 -16.26 10.61
C LYS A 65 -28.07 -17.01 11.56
N ILE A 66 -28.09 -16.70 12.86
CA ILE A 66 -29.32 -16.62 13.68
C ILE A 66 -29.08 -15.63 14.84
N SER A 67 -29.80 -14.51 14.86
CA SER A 67 -30.01 -13.73 16.08
C SER A 67 -31.09 -14.42 16.92
N ALA A 68 -30.81 -14.52 18.22
CA ALA A 68 -31.72 -14.80 19.33
C ALA A 68 -32.20 -16.25 19.54
N SER A 69 -31.72 -16.77 20.67
CA SER A 69 -32.38 -17.68 21.63
C SER A 69 -32.84 -19.08 21.20
N SER A 70 -32.10 -20.04 21.75
CA SER A 70 -32.60 -21.25 22.43
C SER A 70 -33.11 -22.44 21.61
N GLN A 71 -32.56 -23.61 22.02
CA GLN A 71 -33.14 -24.96 22.01
C GLN A 71 -32.87 -25.91 20.82
N LYS A 72 -31.90 -26.81 21.09
CA LYS A 72 -31.85 -28.27 20.85
C LYS A 72 -32.61 -28.92 19.68
N ALA A 73 -31.82 -29.69 18.92
CA ALA A 73 -32.02 -31.06 18.42
C ALA A 73 -33.10 -31.33 17.36
N GLN A 74 -32.73 -31.98 16.24
CA GLN A 74 -32.95 -33.42 16.05
C GLN A 74 -32.32 -33.97 14.74
N LEU A 75 -31.90 -35.24 14.83
CA LEU A 75 -31.44 -36.13 13.78
C LEU A 75 -32.51 -36.42 12.72
N TYR A 76 -32.12 -36.58 11.44
CA TYR A 76 -32.52 -37.72 10.60
C TYR A 76 -31.66 -37.81 9.31
N THR A 77 -31.36 -39.05 8.89
CA THR A 77 -30.51 -39.47 7.76
C THR A 77 -31.27 -39.60 6.42
N PRO A 78 -30.57 -39.75 5.27
CA PRO A 78 -31.02 -39.44 3.88
C PRO A 78 -31.63 -40.66 3.14
N PRO A 79 -32.10 -40.56 1.87
CA PRO A 79 -31.19 -40.84 0.72
C PRO A 79 -31.55 -40.22 -0.68
N ASN A 80 -30.53 -40.16 -1.57
CA ASN A 80 -30.58 -40.32 -3.05
C ASN A 80 -31.22 -39.16 -3.89
N ILE A 81 -30.62 -38.58 -4.94
CA ILE A 81 -30.37 -39.15 -6.29
C ILE A 81 -29.58 -38.15 -7.19
N GLN A 82 -28.50 -38.67 -7.81
CA GLN A 82 -27.94 -38.46 -9.17
C GLN A 82 -27.20 -37.19 -9.64
N GLU A 83 -26.28 -37.49 -10.57
CA GLU A 83 -25.11 -36.79 -11.08
C GLU A 83 -25.37 -35.98 -12.37
N THR A 84 -24.54 -34.95 -12.58
CA THR A 84 -24.11 -34.30 -13.86
C THR A 84 -25.12 -33.45 -14.68
N PRO A 85 -24.68 -32.49 -15.53
CA PRO A 85 -23.35 -31.87 -15.69
C PRO A 85 -23.36 -30.32 -15.58
N SER A 86 -22.22 -29.77 -15.14
CA SER A 86 -21.55 -28.62 -15.77
C SER A 86 -22.40 -27.48 -16.35
N SER A 87 -23.25 -26.84 -15.54
CA SER A 87 -23.64 -25.45 -15.81
C SER A 87 -22.66 -24.54 -15.11
N PHE A 88 -21.67 -24.06 -15.87
CA PHE A 88 -20.93 -22.87 -15.49
C PHE A 88 -21.97 -21.76 -15.35
N ASN A 89 -22.34 -21.45 -14.11
CA ASN A 89 -23.17 -20.31 -13.76
C ASN A 89 -22.36 -19.04 -14.09
N GLU A 90 -22.25 -18.72 -15.38
CA GLU A 90 -21.67 -17.48 -15.92
C GLU A 90 -22.71 -16.34 -15.85
N GLY A 91 -23.52 -16.37 -14.79
CA GLY A 91 -24.60 -15.45 -14.51
C GLY A 91 -24.51 -14.90 -13.09
N LEU A 92 -23.29 -14.66 -12.59
CA LEU A 92 -23.07 -14.01 -11.29
C LEU A 92 -21.68 -13.35 -11.18
N MET A 93 -21.18 -12.75 -12.27
CA MET A 93 -20.09 -11.75 -12.14
C MET A 93 -20.67 -10.34 -12.16
N GLN A 94 -21.63 -10.06 -11.28
CA GLN A 94 -21.88 -8.68 -10.92
C GLN A 94 -20.72 -8.17 -10.05
N LYS A 95 -19.97 -7.24 -10.65
CA LYS A 95 -19.19 -6.18 -9.98
C LYS A 95 -17.95 -6.64 -9.20
N GLY A 96 -16.97 -7.17 -9.94
CA GLY A 96 -15.58 -7.19 -9.51
C GLY A 96 -14.78 -6.22 -10.38
N SER A 97 -13.99 -5.34 -9.76
CA SER A 97 -13.29 -4.24 -10.42
C SER A 97 -12.58 -4.66 -11.70
N VAL A 98 -12.76 -3.88 -12.78
CA VAL A 98 -12.03 -4.08 -14.04
C VAL A 98 -10.83 -3.16 -14.09
N VAL A 99 -9.75 -3.62 -14.70
CA VAL A 99 -8.50 -2.88 -14.79
C VAL A 99 -8.18 -2.56 -16.24
N ALA A 100 -7.82 -1.31 -16.50
CA ALA A 100 -7.32 -0.85 -17.79
C ALA A 100 -5.90 -0.30 -17.66
N SER A 101 -5.23 -0.10 -18.79
CA SER A 101 -3.95 0.58 -18.82
C SER A 101 -4.13 2.06 -19.15
N LYS A 102 -3.38 2.96 -18.51
CA LYS A 102 -3.26 4.37 -18.91
C LYS A 102 -2.84 4.53 -20.37
N ASN A 103 -1.99 3.63 -20.86
CA ASN A 103 -1.45 3.65 -22.22
C ASN A 103 -2.26 2.79 -23.21
N GLY A 104 -3.29 2.09 -22.73
CA GLY A 104 -4.12 1.22 -23.55
C GLY A 104 -5.54 1.76 -23.66
N ALA A 105 -6.29 1.27 -24.64
CA ALA A 105 -7.71 1.55 -24.77
C ALA A 105 -8.59 0.40 -24.30
N LYS A 106 -8.02 -0.67 -23.73
CA LYS A 106 -8.74 -1.90 -23.38
C LYS A 106 -8.81 -2.12 -21.87
N TYR A 107 -9.96 -2.56 -21.38
CA TYR A 107 -10.15 -3.01 -20.01
C TYR A 107 -10.19 -4.54 -19.93
N HIS A 108 -9.66 -5.06 -18.83
CA HIS A 108 -9.46 -6.48 -18.56
C HIS A 108 -9.96 -6.80 -17.15
N PHE A 109 -10.21 -8.08 -16.88
CA PHE A 109 -10.34 -8.52 -15.49
C PHE A 109 -8.98 -8.62 -14.80
N PRO A 110 -8.90 -8.51 -13.46
CA PRO A 110 -7.62 -8.53 -12.72
C PRO A 110 -6.82 -9.82 -12.88
N TRP A 111 -7.52 -10.94 -13.10
CA TRP A 111 -6.93 -12.26 -13.33
C TRP A 111 -6.51 -12.50 -14.79
N CYS A 112 -6.81 -11.56 -15.69
CA CYS A 112 -6.52 -11.70 -17.10
C CYS A 112 -5.03 -11.52 -17.37
N SER A 113 -4.47 -12.29 -18.31
CA SER A 113 -3.06 -12.17 -18.70
C SER A 113 -2.69 -10.75 -19.15
N GLY A 114 -3.62 -10.05 -19.79
CA GLY A 114 -3.47 -8.64 -20.16
C GLY A 114 -3.30 -7.74 -18.92
N ALA A 115 -4.09 -7.93 -17.88
CA ALA A 115 -4.05 -7.14 -16.65
C ALA A 115 -2.77 -7.34 -15.84
N VAL A 116 -2.30 -8.58 -15.73
CA VAL A 116 -1.10 -8.94 -14.95
C VAL A 116 0.16 -8.31 -15.56
N ARG A 117 0.20 -8.14 -16.89
CA ARG A 117 1.34 -7.56 -17.62
C ARG A 117 1.40 -6.03 -17.56
N ILE A 118 0.32 -5.37 -17.13
CA ILE A 118 0.31 -3.91 -16.99
C ILE A 118 1.14 -3.54 -15.77
N LYS A 119 2.09 -2.62 -15.95
CA LYS A 119 2.86 -2.06 -14.83
C LYS A 119 1.92 -1.38 -13.83
N GLU A 120 2.17 -1.51 -12.54
CA GLU A 120 1.31 -0.95 -11.48
C GLU A 120 1.08 0.56 -11.64
N GLU A 121 2.11 1.31 -12.05
CA GLU A 121 2.05 2.75 -12.36
C GLU A 121 1.02 3.12 -13.45
N ASN A 122 0.71 2.17 -14.33
CA ASN A 122 -0.17 2.31 -15.48
C ASN A 122 -1.52 1.63 -15.31
N LYS A 123 -1.82 1.01 -14.15
CA LYS A 123 -3.13 0.40 -13.90
C LYS A 123 -4.15 1.47 -13.52
N ILE A 124 -5.34 1.37 -14.11
CA ILE A 124 -6.52 2.16 -13.74
C ILE A 124 -7.59 1.16 -13.34
N TRP A 125 -8.16 1.31 -12.15
CA TRP A 125 -9.19 0.43 -11.63
C TRP A 125 -10.55 1.11 -11.74
N PHE A 126 -11.52 0.40 -12.30
CA PHE A 126 -12.91 0.82 -12.39
C PHE A 126 -13.79 -0.09 -11.53
N ASN A 127 -14.84 0.47 -10.95
CA ASN A 127 -15.79 -0.28 -10.10
C ASN A 127 -16.75 -1.16 -10.93
N GLY A 128 -16.68 -1.07 -12.25
CA GLY A 128 -17.42 -1.96 -13.13
C GLY A 128 -17.14 -1.72 -14.61
N ILE A 129 -17.68 -2.62 -15.43
CA ILE A 129 -17.57 -2.60 -16.89
C ILE A 129 -18.21 -1.34 -17.48
N THR A 130 -19.33 -0.88 -16.91
CA THR A 130 -20.06 0.30 -17.38
C THR A 130 -19.26 1.58 -17.20
N GLU A 131 -18.51 1.70 -16.10
CA GLU A 131 -17.64 2.85 -15.83
C GLU A 131 -16.45 2.87 -16.79
N ALA A 132 -15.81 1.73 -17.03
CA ALA A 132 -14.73 1.60 -18.00
C ALA A 132 -15.18 1.96 -19.43
N LYS A 133 -16.36 1.49 -19.85
CA LYS A 133 -16.94 1.84 -21.16
C LYS A 133 -17.27 3.33 -21.28
N LYS A 134 -17.82 3.95 -20.23
CA LYS A 134 -18.06 5.41 -20.20
C LYS A 134 -16.77 6.22 -20.29
N ALA A 135 -15.68 5.70 -19.72
CA ALA A 135 -14.35 6.29 -19.84
C ALA A 135 -13.68 6.04 -21.22
N GLY A 136 -14.38 5.39 -22.16
CA GLY A 136 -13.88 5.15 -23.52
C GLY A 136 -13.02 3.89 -23.68
N TYR A 137 -13.03 2.99 -22.69
CA TYR A 137 -12.28 1.75 -22.77
C TYR A 137 -13.12 0.61 -23.35
N GLU A 138 -12.51 -0.15 -24.24
CA GLU A 138 -13.10 -1.30 -24.93
C GLU A 138 -12.84 -2.62 -24.19
N PRO A 139 -13.72 -3.63 -24.34
CA PRO A 139 -13.48 -4.95 -23.81
C PRO A 139 -12.24 -5.59 -24.45
N ALA A 140 -11.41 -6.19 -23.61
CA ALA A 140 -10.31 -7.01 -24.07
C ALA A 140 -10.79 -8.32 -24.71
N GLN A 141 -10.56 -8.47 -26.01
CA GLN A 141 -10.91 -9.68 -26.76
C GLN A 141 -10.18 -10.95 -26.31
N ASN A 142 -8.99 -10.79 -25.71
CA ASN A 142 -8.17 -11.87 -25.18
C ASN A 142 -8.54 -12.28 -23.75
N CYS A 143 -9.60 -11.69 -23.18
CA CYS A 143 -10.07 -12.01 -21.85
C CYS A 143 -11.35 -12.85 -21.92
N LYS A 144 -11.32 -14.03 -21.28
CA LYS A 144 -12.50 -14.91 -21.21
C LYS A 144 -13.59 -14.22 -20.36
N GLY A 145 -14.81 -14.15 -20.88
CA GLY A 145 -15.93 -13.47 -20.20
C GLY A 145 -16.10 -11.97 -20.46
N LEU A 146 -15.32 -11.36 -21.37
CA LEU A 146 -15.48 -9.95 -21.80
C LEU A 146 -15.99 -9.79 -23.25
N LYS A 147 -16.47 -10.86 -23.88
CA LYS A 147 -17.06 -10.80 -25.24
C LYS A 147 -18.53 -10.42 -25.22
#